data_AF-A0A7S3BLK0-F1
#
_entry.id   AF-A0A7S3BLK0-F1
#
_cell.length_a   1.000
_cell.length_b   1.000
_cell.length_c   1.000
_cell.angle_alpha   90.00
_cell.angle_beta   90.00
_cell.angle_gamma   90.00
#
_symmetry.space_group_name_H-M   'P 1'
#
loop_
_entity.id
_entity.type
_entity.pdbx_description
1 polymer ?
#
loop_
_entity_poly.entity_id
_entity_poly.type
_entity_poly.pdbx_seq_one_letter_code
_entity_poly.pdbx_strand_id
1 'polypeptide(L)'
;MAVVWRSVLVLVLAESALAVEQGVAPNGMPEPPPLSKTLLQVFDKDHSGGVTLQEALTTMDGLMMMMGGMGGGAPGQPSAGPNEMEKLVKVAKQAAPKLFKLLDYDSSGKLEESELVWVEKALNAAKAGVFKDLTRELFFAIDYNMDDSLSPEELKAAVEPELFSMLIALVQKHFPLPGLTAAGSQAVAKENLQDIVEMLDGNGDGEITKKEAGAAVGSFKRAFVKAAESLQTMGPMLAMFGGMGGDMGGMGGMGAMGGMGGMGGGRGRGASAGRGAQRRRA
;
A
#
# COMPACT_ATOMS: atom_id res chain seq x y z
N MET A 1 14.42 10.27 1.05
CA MET A 1 15.01 8.96 1.35
C MET A 1 15.11 8.55 2.84
N ALA A 2 14.63 9.26 3.89
CA ALA A 2 14.13 8.54 5.09
C ALA A 2 12.92 7.67 4.75
N VAL A 3 12.37 7.95 3.57
CA VAL A 3 11.37 7.17 2.91
C VAL A 3 11.99 6.06 2.07
N VAL A 4 13.27 5.73 2.17
CA VAL A 4 13.72 4.40 1.71
C VAL A 4 13.29 3.38 2.75
N TRP A 5 13.46 3.67 4.04
CA TRP A 5 12.86 2.89 5.12
C TRP A 5 11.36 3.16 5.24
N ARG A 6 10.87 4.41 5.21
CA ARG A 6 9.42 4.62 5.19
C ARG A 6 8.78 4.07 3.93
N SER A 7 9.34 4.11 2.71
CA SER A 7 8.60 3.58 1.54
C SER A 7 8.77 2.07 1.39
N VAL A 8 9.92 1.49 1.75
CA VAL A 8 10.00 0.03 1.82
C VAL A 8 9.03 -0.45 2.90
N LEU A 9 8.96 0.17 4.08
CA LEU A 9 8.07 -0.18 5.20
C LEU A 9 6.57 0.18 4.95
N VAL A 10 6.29 1.26 4.24
CA VAL A 10 4.92 1.80 4.06
C VAL A 10 4.24 1.30 2.81
N LEU A 11 4.96 1.04 1.70
CA LEU A 11 4.30 0.69 0.44
C LEU A 11 3.76 -0.75 0.47
N VAL A 12 4.51 -1.62 1.12
CA VAL A 12 4.03 -2.89 1.65
C VAL A 12 2.82 -2.77 2.58
N LEU A 13 2.81 -1.83 3.54
CA LEU A 13 1.70 -1.64 4.48
C LEU A 13 0.46 -1.07 3.79
N ALA A 14 0.65 -0.34 2.71
CA ALA A 14 -0.40 0.41 2.03
C ALA A 14 -1.05 -0.36 0.87
N GLU A 15 -0.33 -1.25 0.18
CA GLU A 15 -0.92 -2.14 -0.84
C GLU A 15 -1.53 -3.42 -0.25
N SER A 16 -1.24 -3.74 1.00
CA SER A 16 -1.63 -5.01 1.64
C SER A 16 -2.91 -4.99 2.44
N ALA A 17 -3.28 -3.82 2.89
CA ALA A 17 -4.53 -3.63 3.59
C ALA A 17 -5.70 -3.41 2.61
N LEU A 18 -5.45 -3.54 1.30
CA LEU A 18 -6.47 -3.64 0.25
C LEU A 18 -7.00 -5.07 0.02
N ALA A 19 -6.56 -6.04 0.84
CA ALA A 19 -7.08 -7.40 0.81
C ALA A 19 -7.40 -7.95 2.22
N VAL A 20 -8.56 -7.54 2.71
CA VAL A 20 -9.35 -8.19 3.77
C VAL A 20 -10.78 -8.14 3.20
N GLU A 21 -11.45 -9.22 2.85
CA GLU A 21 -11.79 -10.42 3.60
C GLU A 21 -12.14 -11.55 2.61
N GLN A 22 -12.04 -12.82 3.04
CA GLN A 22 -12.30 -14.08 2.30
C GLN A 22 -11.09 -14.71 1.60
N GLY A 23 -10.32 -15.48 2.37
CA GLY A 23 -9.40 -16.48 1.85
C GLY A 23 -10.07 -17.85 1.78
N VAL A 24 -10.22 -18.41 0.59
CA VAL A 24 -9.96 -19.83 0.25
C VAL A 24 -9.67 -19.87 -1.25
N ALA A 25 -8.43 -20.16 -1.66
CA ALA A 25 -8.16 -20.56 -3.04
C ALA A 25 -8.56 -22.05 -3.18
N PRO A 26 -9.51 -22.41 -4.06
CA PRO A 26 -9.89 -23.81 -4.27
C PRO A 26 -8.75 -24.58 -4.95
N ASN A 27 -8.55 -25.82 -4.51
CA ASN A 27 -7.57 -26.77 -5.06
C ASN A 27 -7.74 -26.95 -6.58
N GLY A 28 -6.66 -26.78 -7.34
CA GLY A 28 -6.59 -27.09 -8.77
C GLY A 28 -6.32 -25.92 -9.71
N MET A 29 -6.13 -24.70 -9.19
CA MET A 29 -5.73 -23.56 -10.04
C MET A 29 -4.24 -23.62 -10.42
N PRO A 30 -3.89 -23.17 -11.65
CA PRO A 30 -2.50 -23.01 -12.06
C PRO A 30 -1.75 -22.11 -11.08
N GLU A 31 -0.44 -22.35 -10.90
CA GLU A 31 0.39 -21.53 -10.02
C GLU A 31 0.24 -20.04 -10.37
N PRO A 32 0.09 -19.17 -9.36
CA PRO A 32 -0.05 -17.75 -9.60
C PRO A 32 1.19 -17.23 -10.33
N PRO A 33 1.03 -16.27 -11.26
CA PRO A 33 2.15 -15.71 -12.00
C PRO A 33 3.18 -15.06 -11.05
N PRO A 34 4.45 -14.95 -11.48
CA PRO A 34 5.46 -14.18 -10.76
C PRO A 34 4.95 -12.77 -10.45
N LEU A 35 5.32 -12.25 -9.27
CA LEU A 35 4.84 -10.93 -8.83
C LEU A 35 5.30 -9.84 -9.81
N SER A 36 6.54 -9.90 -10.32
CA SER A 36 7.05 -8.93 -11.30
C SER A 36 6.16 -8.83 -12.54
N LYS A 37 5.73 -9.97 -13.10
CA LYS A 37 4.83 -10.04 -14.25
C LYS A 37 3.44 -9.55 -13.93
N THR A 38 2.95 -9.86 -12.74
CA THR A 38 1.65 -9.38 -12.27
C THR A 38 1.65 -7.86 -12.15
N LEU A 39 2.73 -7.28 -11.61
CA LEU A 39 2.89 -5.83 -11.49
C LEU A 39 2.91 -5.16 -12.87
N LEU A 40 3.65 -5.71 -13.84
CA LEU A 40 3.58 -5.22 -15.22
C LEU A 40 2.15 -5.31 -15.75
N GLN A 41 1.47 -6.45 -15.65
CA GLN A 41 0.10 -6.60 -16.16
C GLN A 41 -0.91 -5.62 -15.55
N VAL A 42 -0.76 -5.30 -14.26
CA VAL A 42 -1.69 -4.44 -13.54
C VAL A 42 -1.40 -2.96 -13.82
N PHE A 43 -0.13 -2.58 -13.82
CA PHE A 43 0.28 -1.18 -13.80
C PHE A 43 0.83 -0.65 -15.13
N ASP A 44 1.41 -1.48 -16.01
CA ASP A 44 1.87 -1.08 -17.35
C ASP A 44 0.65 -0.95 -18.28
N LYS A 45 0.05 0.24 -18.31
CA LYS A 45 -1.21 0.51 -19.02
C LYS A 45 -0.97 0.75 -20.49
N ASP A 46 0.16 1.34 -20.83
CA ASP A 46 0.53 1.61 -22.22
C ASP A 46 1.25 0.42 -22.89
N HIS A 47 1.52 -0.64 -22.14
CA HIS A 47 2.23 -1.85 -22.58
C HIS A 47 3.63 -1.54 -23.11
N SER A 48 4.30 -0.55 -22.50
CA SER A 48 5.67 -0.14 -22.85
C SER A 48 6.74 -1.13 -22.35
N GLY A 49 6.36 -2.14 -21.56
CA GLY A 49 7.28 -3.09 -20.96
C GLY A 49 7.92 -2.58 -19.67
N GLY A 50 7.39 -1.50 -19.10
CA GLY A 50 7.80 -0.97 -17.80
C GLY A 50 6.68 -0.16 -17.16
N VAL A 51 6.71 -0.03 -15.83
CA VAL A 51 5.70 0.73 -15.09
C VAL A 51 6.24 2.12 -14.79
N THR A 52 5.59 3.17 -15.25
CA THR A 52 5.93 4.54 -14.84
C THR A 52 5.28 4.92 -13.50
N LEU A 53 5.86 5.91 -12.81
CA LEU A 53 5.28 6.40 -11.55
C LEU A 53 3.85 6.92 -11.76
N GLN A 54 3.60 7.55 -12.90
CA GLN A 54 2.28 8.07 -13.23
C GLN A 54 1.26 6.95 -13.39
N GLU A 55 1.60 5.87 -14.10
CA GLU A 55 0.69 4.74 -14.25
C GLU A 55 0.40 4.03 -12.92
N ALA A 56 1.42 3.89 -12.06
CA ALA A 56 1.23 3.37 -10.71
C ALA A 56 0.22 4.22 -9.92
N LEU A 57 0.40 5.54 -9.90
CA LEU A 57 -0.49 6.47 -9.20
C LEU A 57 -1.90 6.51 -9.81
N THR A 58 -2.02 6.49 -11.14
CA THR A 58 -3.30 6.45 -11.84
C THR A 58 -4.06 5.16 -11.56
N THR A 59 -3.36 4.03 -11.48
CA THR A 59 -3.98 2.75 -11.12
C THR A 59 -4.49 2.76 -9.67
N MET A 60 -3.73 3.35 -8.74
CA MET A 60 -4.18 3.56 -7.35
C MET A 60 -5.42 4.48 -7.28
N ASP A 61 -5.48 5.52 -8.10
CA ASP A 61 -6.64 6.41 -8.19
C ASP A 61 -7.87 5.70 -8.78
N GLY A 62 -7.69 4.89 -9.82
CA GLY A 62 -8.75 4.06 -10.39
C GLY A 62 -9.33 3.06 -9.37
N LEU A 63 -8.45 2.44 -8.57
CA LEU A 63 -8.86 1.55 -7.48
C LEU A 63 -9.71 2.30 -6.44
N MET A 64 -9.28 3.49 -6.03
CA MET A 64 -10.08 4.32 -5.10
C MET A 64 -11.45 4.67 -5.67
N MET A 65 -11.56 4.97 -6.97
CA MET A 65 -12.85 5.26 -7.60
C MET A 65 -13.78 4.04 -7.63
N MET A 66 -13.24 2.85 -7.93
CA MET A 66 -14.02 1.61 -7.92
C MET A 66 -14.54 1.27 -6.52
N MET A 67 -13.72 1.46 -5.50
CA MET A 67 -14.08 1.15 -4.11
C MET A 67 -15.00 2.22 -3.49
N GLY A 68 -14.78 3.50 -3.84
CA GLY A 68 -15.68 4.59 -3.48
C GLY A 68 -17.07 4.47 -4.11
N GLY A 69 -17.15 3.92 -5.32
CA GLY A 69 -18.42 3.65 -6.02
C GLY A 69 -19.22 2.46 -5.45
N MET A 70 -18.55 1.48 -4.83
CA MET A 70 -19.21 0.37 -4.13
C MET A 70 -19.68 0.73 -2.71
N GLY A 71 -19.21 1.86 -2.15
CA GLY A 71 -19.65 2.42 -0.88
C GLY A 71 -21.01 3.13 -0.92
N GLY A 72 -21.81 2.89 -1.97
CA GLY A 72 -23.19 3.37 -2.09
C GLY A 72 -24.10 2.69 -1.07
N GLY A 73 -24.00 3.13 0.19
CA GLY A 73 -24.97 2.81 1.22
C GLY A 73 -26.37 3.15 0.74
N ALA A 74 -27.32 2.26 1.05
CA ALA A 74 -28.73 2.54 0.85
C ALA A 74 -29.08 3.93 1.43
N PRO A 75 -29.99 4.69 0.78
CA PRO A 75 -30.33 6.03 1.22
C PRO A 75 -30.85 5.99 2.67
N GLY A 76 -30.05 6.52 3.60
CA GLY A 76 -30.38 6.61 5.02
C GLY A 76 -29.36 6.02 6.01
N GLN A 77 -28.33 5.30 5.56
CA GLN A 77 -27.24 4.86 6.45
C GLN A 77 -26.12 5.91 6.48
N PRO A 78 -25.69 6.38 7.67
CA PRO A 78 -24.52 7.26 7.77
C PRO A 78 -23.29 6.52 7.23
N SER A 79 -22.70 7.09 6.17
CA SER A 79 -21.45 6.63 5.58
C SER A 79 -20.41 6.49 6.69
N ALA A 80 -19.86 5.28 6.87
CA ALA A 80 -18.69 5.09 7.72
C ALA A 80 -17.62 6.10 7.28
N GLY A 81 -16.96 6.76 8.24
CA GLY A 81 -15.97 7.79 7.97
C GLY A 81 -14.84 7.31 7.06
N PRO A 82 -13.92 8.20 6.62
CA PRO A 82 -12.92 7.93 5.58
C PRO A 82 -12.35 6.54 5.76
N ASN A 83 -12.74 5.63 4.86
CA ASN A 83 -12.47 4.20 4.97
C ASN A 83 -10.97 4.06 5.21
N GLU A 84 -10.54 3.20 6.14
CA GLU A 84 -9.11 2.99 6.46
C GLU A 84 -8.25 2.82 5.19
N MET A 85 -8.87 2.26 4.17
CA MET A 85 -8.43 2.15 2.79
C MET A 85 -8.01 3.44 2.09
N GLU A 86 -8.76 4.54 2.24
CA GLU A 86 -8.39 5.85 1.68
C GLU A 86 -7.11 6.37 2.36
N LYS A 87 -6.98 6.17 3.67
CA LYS A 87 -5.76 6.53 4.40
C LYS A 87 -4.57 5.71 3.88
N LEU A 88 -4.78 4.42 3.65
CA LEU A 88 -3.75 3.52 3.13
C LEU A 88 -3.33 3.93 1.72
N VAL A 89 -4.26 4.15 0.79
CA VAL A 89 -3.90 4.59 -0.57
C VAL A 89 -3.19 5.94 -0.54
N LYS A 90 -3.65 6.90 0.28
CA LYS A 90 -2.96 8.19 0.43
C LYS A 90 -1.51 8.01 0.89
N VAL A 91 -1.31 7.13 1.86
CA VAL A 91 0.00 6.77 2.39
C VAL A 91 0.86 6.04 1.33
N ALA A 92 0.26 5.14 0.51
CA ALA A 92 0.92 4.52 -0.64
C ALA A 92 1.41 5.58 -1.64
N LYS A 93 0.54 6.53 -2.03
CA LYS A 93 0.85 7.59 -2.99
C LYS A 93 1.98 8.50 -2.49
N GLN A 94 2.07 8.75 -1.19
CA GLN A 94 3.16 9.53 -0.60
C GLN A 94 4.51 8.79 -0.63
N ALA A 95 4.47 7.45 -0.54
CA ALA A 95 5.64 6.58 -0.57
C ALA A 95 6.08 6.24 -2.02
N ALA A 96 5.15 6.16 -2.96
CA ALA A 96 5.38 5.68 -4.33
C ALA A 96 6.55 6.37 -5.05
N PRO A 97 6.69 7.72 -5.08
CA PRO A 97 7.80 8.37 -5.78
C PRO A 97 9.18 7.95 -5.28
N LYS A 98 9.29 7.62 -3.99
CA LYS A 98 10.56 7.33 -3.34
C LYS A 98 10.93 5.86 -3.47
N LEU A 99 9.96 4.94 -3.49
CA LEU A 99 10.22 3.55 -3.92
C LEU A 99 10.53 3.47 -5.40
N PHE A 100 9.79 4.21 -6.21
CA PHE A 100 10.01 4.23 -7.64
C PHE A 100 11.47 4.55 -7.95
N LYS A 101 11.97 5.67 -7.42
CA LYS A 101 13.38 6.07 -7.54
C LYS A 101 14.38 5.05 -6.95
N LEU A 102 13.98 4.26 -5.97
CA LEU A 102 14.85 3.24 -5.37
C LEU A 102 14.96 2.00 -6.27
N LEU A 103 13.85 1.60 -6.87
CA LEU A 103 13.78 0.43 -7.75
C LEU A 103 14.29 0.75 -9.17
N ASP A 104 14.02 1.96 -9.65
CA ASP A 104 14.51 2.56 -10.90
C ASP A 104 15.99 2.94 -10.75
N TYR A 105 16.85 1.93 -10.60
CA TYR A 105 18.27 2.12 -10.28
C TYR A 105 19.05 2.63 -11.49
N ASP A 106 18.53 2.45 -12.70
CA ASP A 106 19.11 2.98 -13.93
C ASP A 106 18.60 4.39 -14.28
N SER A 107 17.63 4.90 -13.51
CA SER A 107 17.02 6.23 -13.70
C SER A 107 16.35 6.39 -15.08
N SER A 108 15.82 5.31 -15.64
CA SER A 108 15.08 5.30 -16.89
C SER A 108 13.71 5.99 -16.79
N GLY A 109 13.18 6.17 -15.57
CA GLY A 109 11.87 6.74 -15.32
C GLY A 109 10.72 5.74 -15.44
N LYS A 110 11.01 4.45 -15.61
CA LYS A 110 10.08 3.32 -15.65
C LYS A 110 10.68 2.13 -14.89
N LEU A 111 9.84 1.31 -14.27
CA LEU A 111 10.26 0.07 -13.62
C LEU A 111 10.16 -1.09 -14.59
N GLU A 112 11.29 -1.58 -15.07
CA GLU A 112 11.33 -2.73 -15.98
C GLU A 112 11.23 -4.07 -15.21
N GLU A 113 11.03 -5.18 -15.92
CA GLU A 113 10.89 -6.51 -15.29
C GLU A 113 12.09 -6.84 -14.37
N SER A 114 13.31 -6.51 -14.78
CA SER A 114 14.53 -6.73 -14.00
C SER A 114 14.56 -5.97 -12.68
N GLU A 115 13.90 -4.81 -12.62
CA GLU A 115 13.78 -3.98 -11.42
C GLU A 115 12.64 -4.48 -10.54
N LEU A 116 11.52 -4.87 -11.13
CA LEU A 116 10.37 -5.43 -10.42
C LEU A 116 10.66 -6.81 -9.79
N VAL A 117 11.61 -7.58 -10.33
CA VAL A 117 12.11 -8.81 -9.69
C VAL A 117 12.63 -8.56 -8.27
N TRP A 118 13.08 -7.34 -7.94
CA TRP A 118 13.48 -7.00 -6.58
C TRP A 118 12.32 -6.99 -5.59
N VAL A 119 11.11 -6.65 -6.04
CA VAL A 119 9.90 -6.73 -5.21
C VAL A 119 9.60 -8.19 -4.86
N GLU A 120 9.78 -9.11 -5.81
CA GLU A 120 9.63 -10.55 -5.56
C GLU A 120 10.72 -11.09 -4.63
N LYS A 121 11.97 -10.67 -4.80
CA LYS A 121 13.03 -11.00 -3.84
C LYS A 121 12.72 -10.48 -2.45
N ALA A 122 12.19 -9.26 -2.33
CA ALA A 122 11.77 -8.69 -1.05
C ALA A 122 10.65 -9.54 -0.43
N LEU A 123 9.68 -9.99 -1.23
CA LEU A 123 8.60 -10.85 -0.76
C LEU A 123 9.14 -12.17 -0.20
N ASN A 124 10.06 -12.80 -0.94
CA ASN A 124 10.68 -14.05 -0.52
C ASN A 124 11.52 -13.88 0.75
N ALA A 125 12.28 -12.79 0.85
CA ALA A 125 13.03 -12.42 2.06
C ALA A 125 12.09 -12.19 3.27
N ALA A 126 10.97 -11.51 3.04
CA ALA A 126 9.94 -11.32 4.06
C ALA A 126 9.38 -12.65 4.55
N LYS A 127 9.01 -13.55 3.63
CA LYS A 127 8.50 -14.90 3.93
C LYS A 127 9.54 -15.71 4.72
N ALA A 128 10.79 -15.71 4.28
CA ALA A 128 11.92 -16.40 4.92
C ALA A 128 12.31 -15.83 6.30
N GLY A 129 11.83 -14.64 6.66
CA GLY A 129 12.12 -14.03 7.95
C GLY A 129 13.40 -13.18 7.99
N VAL A 130 14.03 -12.94 6.84
CA VAL A 130 15.26 -12.14 6.70
C VAL A 130 15.11 -10.76 7.36
N PHE A 131 13.94 -10.12 7.23
CA PHE A 131 13.71 -8.82 7.86
C PHE A 131 13.79 -8.86 9.38
N LYS A 132 13.41 -9.97 10.02
CA LYS A 132 13.53 -10.11 11.48
C LYS A 132 15.01 -10.13 11.89
N ASP A 133 15.84 -10.87 11.17
CA ASP A 133 17.27 -11.00 11.46
C ASP A 133 17.99 -9.68 11.15
N LEU A 134 17.67 -9.04 10.03
CA LEU A 134 18.18 -7.72 9.67
C LEU A 134 17.80 -6.67 10.71
N THR A 135 16.53 -6.60 11.14
CA THR A 135 16.10 -5.67 12.20
C THR A 135 16.87 -5.90 13.49
N ARG A 136 17.11 -7.15 13.86
CA ARG A 136 17.89 -7.48 15.06
C ARG A 136 19.35 -7.05 14.93
N GLU A 137 20.00 -7.31 13.81
CA GLU A 137 21.38 -6.90 13.56
C GLU A 137 21.53 -5.37 13.52
N LEU A 138 20.59 -4.67 12.88
CA LEU A 138 20.59 -3.21 12.86
C LEU A 138 20.34 -2.62 14.23
N PHE A 139 19.41 -3.18 15.01
CA PHE A 139 19.16 -2.75 16.38
C PHE A 139 20.44 -2.83 17.21
N PHE A 140 21.10 -3.99 17.22
CA PHE A 140 22.36 -4.17 17.94
C PHE A 140 23.52 -3.32 17.44
N ALA A 141 23.50 -2.92 16.16
CA ALA A 141 24.52 -2.03 15.63
C ALA A 141 24.34 -0.58 16.09
N ILE A 142 23.11 -0.17 16.41
CA ILE A 142 22.75 1.18 16.84
C ILE A 142 22.80 1.30 18.37
N ASP A 143 22.27 0.29 19.08
CA ASP A 143 22.28 0.14 20.55
C ASP A 143 23.71 -0.15 21.05
N TYR A 144 24.52 0.90 21.20
CA TYR A 144 25.92 0.74 21.61
C TYR A 144 26.07 0.60 23.14
N ASN A 145 25.06 1.00 23.91
CA ASN A 145 25.07 0.90 25.37
C ASN A 145 24.46 -0.45 25.87
N MET A 146 23.84 -1.21 24.96
CA MET A 146 23.22 -2.53 25.19
C MET A 146 22.08 -2.49 26.20
N ASP A 147 21.27 -1.43 26.20
CA ASP A 147 20.13 -1.28 27.09
C ASP A 147 18.80 -1.82 26.52
N ASP A 148 18.83 -2.45 25.33
CA ASP A 148 17.68 -2.99 24.60
C ASP A 148 16.65 -1.91 24.16
N SER A 149 17.06 -0.63 24.19
CA SER A 149 16.35 0.55 23.65
C SER A 149 17.25 1.34 22.70
N LEU A 150 16.64 2.15 21.82
CA LEU A 150 17.37 3.11 20.99
C LEU A 150 16.97 4.52 21.44
N SER A 151 17.92 5.19 22.07
CA SER A 151 17.80 6.59 22.47
C SER A 151 17.85 7.56 21.26
N PRO A 152 17.36 8.80 21.40
CA PRO A 152 17.53 9.83 20.38
C PRO A 152 18.99 10.06 19.97
N GLU A 153 19.91 9.96 20.93
CA GLU A 153 21.36 10.08 20.71
C GLU A 153 21.91 8.96 19.82
N GLU A 154 21.51 7.71 20.09
CA GLU A 154 21.87 6.54 19.28
C GLU A 154 21.31 6.62 17.87
N LEU A 155 20.05 7.03 17.74
CA LEU A 155 19.40 7.23 16.44
C LEU A 155 20.06 8.36 15.63
N LYS A 156 20.52 9.41 16.31
CA LYS A 156 21.31 10.48 15.67
C LYS A 156 22.71 10.00 15.27
N ALA A 157 23.35 9.17 16.08
CA ALA A 157 24.62 8.53 15.72
C ALA A 157 24.46 7.58 14.53
N ALA A 158 23.33 6.87 14.43
CA ALA A 158 23.03 5.94 13.34
C ALA A 158 23.04 6.59 11.96
N VAL A 159 22.76 7.89 11.88
CA VAL A 159 22.77 8.65 10.61
C VAL A 159 24.11 9.33 10.34
N GLU A 160 25.12 9.19 11.20
CA GLU A 160 26.47 9.68 10.94
C GLU A 160 27.24 8.77 9.96
N PRO A 161 28.17 9.29 9.15
CA PRO A 161 28.68 8.58 7.97
C PRO A 161 29.29 7.21 8.25
N GLU A 162 30.02 7.09 9.36
CA GLU A 162 30.72 5.87 9.76
C GLU A 162 29.73 4.75 10.11
N LEU A 163 28.82 5.02 11.05
CA LEU A 163 27.81 4.05 11.47
C LEU A 163 26.82 3.78 10.33
N PHE A 164 26.38 4.82 9.61
CA PHE A 164 25.44 4.66 8.50
C PHE A 164 25.99 3.77 7.38
N SER A 165 27.29 3.89 7.05
CA SER A 165 27.93 3.01 6.06
C SER A 165 27.93 1.55 6.50
N MET A 166 28.14 1.29 7.79
CA MET A 166 28.04 -0.04 8.37
C MET A 166 26.61 -0.59 8.31
N LEU A 167 25.60 0.23 8.64
CA LEU A 167 24.19 -0.15 8.57
C LEU A 167 23.79 -0.48 7.12
N ILE A 168 24.25 0.30 6.14
CA ILE A 168 24.02 0.00 4.72
C ILE A 168 24.71 -1.31 4.31
N ALA A 169 25.93 -1.58 4.80
CA ALA A 169 26.59 -2.86 4.55
C ALA A 169 25.81 -4.05 5.14
N LEU A 170 25.21 -3.90 6.32
CA LEU A 170 24.32 -4.91 6.91
C LEU A 170 23.06 -5.11 6.05
N VAL A 171 22.43 -4.03 5.59
CA VAL A 171 21.29 -4.14 4.66
C VAL A 171 21.70 -4.87 3.39
N GLN A 172 22.80 -4.48 2.76
CA GLN A 172 23.31 -5.11 1.54
C GLN A 172 23.66 -6.59 1.73
N LYS A 173 24.17 -6.96 2.91
CA LYS A 173 24.48 -8.36 3.27
C LYS A 173 23.24 -9.24 3.32
N HIS A 174 22.15 -8.76 3.92
CA HIS A 174 20.90 -9.52 4.06
C HIS A 174 19.98 -9.39 2.84
N PHE A 175 20.02 -8.23 2.20
CA PHE A 175 19.13 -7.87 1.10
C PHE A 175 19.86 -6.94 0.12
N PRO A 176 20.57 -7.51 -0.87
CA PRO A 176 21.48 -6.77 -1.74
C PRO A 176 20.72 -5.87 -2.71
N LEU A 177 20.35 -4.65 -2.30
CA LEU A 177 19.56 -3.73 -3.12
C LEU A 177 20.43 -3.02 -4.17
N PRO A 178 20.09 -3.10 -5.47
CA PRO A 178 20.76 -2.31 -6.49
C PRO A 178 20.49 -0.82 -6.22
N GLY A 179 21.48 0.04 -6.46
CA GLY A 179 21.35 1.49 -6.28
C GLY A 179 21.39 1.99 -4.83
N LEU A 180 21.31 1.11 -3.82
CA LEU A 180 21.40 1.52 -2.42
C LEU A 180 22.86 1.87 -2.05
N THR A 181 23.14 3.17 -1.98
CA THR A 181 24.45 3.71 -1.57
C THR A 181 24.35 4.48 -0.26
N ALA A 182 25.45 4.52 0.49
CA ALA A 182 25.53 5.25 1.75
C ALA A 182 25.29 6.76 1.56
N ALA A 183 25.95 7.39 0.59
CA ALA A 183 25.86 8.83 0.37
C ALA A 183 24.43 9.31 0.03
N GLY A 184 23.73 8.60 -0.87
CA GLY A 184 22.36 8.97 -1.25
C GLY A 184 21.32 8.72 -0.15
N SER A 185 21.55 7.70 0.68
CA SER A 185 20.60 7.29 1.71
C SER A 185 20.79 8.05 3.03
N GLN A 186 22.00 8.49 3.33
CA GLN A 186 22.35 9.14 4.60
C GLN A 186 21.70 10.50 4.77
N ALA A 187 21.88 11.39 3.77
CA ALA A 187 21.37 12.77 3.83
C ALA A 187 19.88 12.77 4.17
N VAL A 188 19.16 11.79 3.66
CA VAL A 188 17.74 11.77 3.85
C VAL A 188 17.28 10.96 5.04
N ALA A 189 18.05 9.98 5.51
CA ALA A 189 17.85 9.42 6.84
C ALA A 189 17.93 10.53 7.89
N LYS A 190 18.89 11.48 7.77
CA LYS A 190 18.96 12.67 8.63
C LYS A 190 17.68 13.52 8.55
N GLU A 191 17.20 13.83 7.35
CA GLU A 191 16.03 14.71 7.14
C GLU A 191 14.71 14.18 7.69
N ASN A 192 14.55 12.86 7.84
CA ASN A 192 13.28 12.31 8.35
C ASN A 192 13.52 11.28 9.46
N LEU A 193 14.56 11.50 10.25
CA LEU A 193 14.84 10.74 11.46
C LEU A 193 13.67 10.82 12.43
N GLN A 194 13.18 12.04 12.70
CA GLN A 194 12.11 12.29 13.66
C GLN A 194 10.86 11.47 13.35
N ASP A 195 10.45 11.44 12.10
CA ASP A 195 9.22 10.74 11.76
C ASP A 195 9.45 9.28 11.30
N ILE A 196 10.70 8.79 11.39
CA ILE A 196 10.99 7.36 11.63
C ILE A 196 10.78 7.03 13.12
N VAL A 197 11.23 7.89 14.04
CA VAL A 197 11.05 7.66 15.48
C VAL A 197 9.57 7.59 15.82
N GLU A 198 8.76 8.58 15.43
CA GLU A 198 7.31 8.61 15.69
C GLU A 198 6.55 7.38 15.17
N MET A 199 7.08 6.69 14.15
CA MET A 199 6.48 5.47 13.60
C MET A 199 6.84 4.23 14.40
N LEU A 200 8.06 4.18 14.92
CA LEU A 200 8.58 3.01 15.63
C LEU A 200 8.27 3.09 17.13
N ASP A 201 8.32 4.28 17.71
CA ASP A 201 7.91 4.57 19.08
C ASP A 201 6.39 4.46 19.22
N GLY A 202 5.94 3.23 19.47
CA GLY A 202 4.51 2.92 19.57
C GLY A 202 3.87 3.41 20.86
N ASN A 203 4.67 3.78 21.86
CA ASN A 203 4.19 4.15 23.19
C ASN A 203 4.33 5.66 23.48
N GLY A 204 5.16 6.37 22.72
CA GLY A 204 5.37 7.82 22.81
C GLY A 204 6.38 8.25 23.88
N ASP A 205 7.27 7.37 24.34
CA ASP A 205 8.29 7.69 25.35
C ASP A 205 9.57 8.31 24.78
N GLY A 206 9.69 8.37 23.44
CA GLY A 206 10.83 8.91 22.73
C GLY A 206 11.98 7.93 22.53
N GLU A 207 11.83 6.69 23.01
CA GLU A 207 12.78 5.60 22.80
C GLU A 207 12.17 4.53 21.88
N ILE A 208 13.03 3.75 21.22
CA ILE A 208 12.55 2.63 20.40
C ILE A 208 13.07 1.34 21.01
N THR A 209 12.18 0.59 21.66
CA THR A 209 12.55 -0.73 22.17
C THR A 209 12.68 -1.74 21.04
N LYS A 210 13.43 -2.80 21.29
CA LYS A 210 13.53 -3.96 20.38
C LYS A 210 12.17 -4.58 20.06
N LYS A 211 11.24 -4.54 21.02
CA LYS A 211 9.87 -5.04 20.87
C LYS A 211 9.08 -4.18 19.90
N GLU A 212 9.21 -2.86 20.00
CA GLU A 212 8.58 -1.90 19.11
C GLU A 212 9.11 -1.99 17.68
N ALA A 213 10.43 -2.00 17.51
CA ALA A 213 11.06 -2.21 16.21
C ALA A 213 10.61 -3.55 15.58
N GLY A 214 10.60 -4.63 16.36
CA GLY A 214 10.12 -5.93 15.93
C GLY A 214 8.61 -5.97 15.61
N ALA A 215 7.78 -5.25 16.36
CA ALA A 215 6.35 -5.17 16.15
C ALA A 215 6.03 -4.40 14.86
N ALA A 216 6.70 -3.27 14.62
CA ALA A 216 6.58 -2.49 13.40
C ALA A 216 6.95 -3.33 12.16
N VAL A 217 8.10 -4.01 12.20
CA VAL A 217 8.59 -4.88 11.11
C VAL A 217 7.71 -6.13 10.94
N GLY A 218 7.17 -6.67 12.02
CA GLY A 218 6.24 -7.80 11.97
C GLY A 218 4.89 -7.42 11.33
N SER A 219 4.33 -6.29 11.71
CA SER A 219 3.10 -5.74 11.12
C SER A 219 3.30 -5.46 9.64
N PHE A 220 4.41 -4.81 9.32
CA PHE A 220 4.90 -4.60 7.98
C PHE A 220 4.95 -5.89 7.14
N LYS A 221 5.71 -6.90 7.59
CA LYS A 221 5.86 -8.17 6.87
C LYS A 221 4.50 -8.81 6.57
N ARG A 222 3.60 -8.86 7.56
CA ARG A 222 2.27 -9.48 7.42
C ARG A 222 1.44 -8.75 6.39
N ALA A 223 1.48 -7.43 6.43
CA ALA A 223 0.94 -6.60 5.39
C ALA A 223 1.54 -7.06 4.04
N PHE A 224 2.86 -6.96 3.85
CA PHE A 224 3.49 -7.16 2.55
C PHE A 224 3.07 -8.42 1.84
N VAL A 225 3.16 -9.50 2.59
CA VAL A 225 2.94 -10.84 2.07
C VAL A 225 1.49 -10.93 1.59
N LYS A 226 0.55 -10.38 2.35
CA LYS A 226 -0.85 -10.30 1.95
C LYS A 226 -1.07 -9.40 0.72
N ALA A 227 -0.41 -8.24 0.60
CA ALA A 227 -0.50 -7.39 -0.61
C ALA A 227 -0.11 -8.20 -1.83
N ALA A 228 1.09 -8.76 -1.78
CA ALA A 228 1.71 -9.39 -2.92
C ALA A 228 0.92 -10.63 -3.34
N GLU A 229 0.48 -11.45 -2.39
CA GLU A 229 -0.36 -12.62 -2.67
C GLU A 229 -1.72 -12.22 -3.27
N SER A 230 -2.29 -11.13 -2.77
CA SER A 230 -3.56 -10.61 -3.27
C SER A 230 -3.44 -10.04 -4.67
N LEU A 231 -2.37 -9.29 -4.94
CA LEU A 231 -2.02 -8.84 -6.29
C LEU A 231 -1.77 -10.02 -7.22
N GLN A 232 -1.02 -11.05 -6.81
CA GLN A 232 -0.80 -12.24 -7.63
C GLN A 232 -2.10 -12.99 -7.96
N THR A 233 -3.04 -13.01 -7.02
CA THR A 233 -4.32 -13.72 -7.18
C THR A 233 -5.33 -12.90 -7.99
N MET A 234 -5.43 -11.60 -7.74
CA MET A 234 -6.43 -10.72 -8.35
C MET A 234 -5.89 -9.90 -9.52
N GLY A 235 -4.57 -9.83 -9.71
CA GLY A 235 -3.90 -9.02 -10.71
C GLY A 235 -4.35 -9.31 -12.14
N PRO A 236 -4.47 -10.58 -12.57
CA PRO A 236 -5.02 -10.91 -13.89
C PRO A 236 -6.45 -10.38 -14.07
N MET A 237 -7.28 -10.43 -13.03
CA MET A 237 -8.64 -9.88 -13.05
C MET A 237 -8.61 -8.34 -13.12
N LEU A 238 -7.77 -7.68 -12.31
CA LEU A 238 -7.61 -6.23 -12.32
C LEU A 238 -7.08 -5.72 -13.67
N ALA A 239 -6.19 -6.45 -14.32
CA ALA A 239 -5.71 -6.13 -15.66
C ALA A 239 -6.86 -6.18 -16.69
N MET A 240 -7.74 -7.18 -16.61
CA MET A 240 -8.93 -7.28 -17.47
C MET A 240 -9.92 -6.12 -17.25
N PHE A 241 -10.16 -5.71 -15.99
CA PHE A 241 -11.05 -4.58 -15.71
C PHE A 241 -10.43 -3.22 -16.08
N GLY A 242 -9.12 -3.05 -15.85
CA GLY A 242 -8.39 -1.82 -16.17
C GLY A 242 -8.35 -1.50 -17.66
N GLY A 243 -8.37 -2.53 -18.52
CA GLY A 243 -8.41 -2.36 -19.98
C GLY A 243 -9.76 -1.87 -20.53
N MET A 244 -10.86 -1.97 -19.76
CA MET A 244 -12.20 -1.57 -20.22
C MET A 244 -12.58 -0.11 -19.90
N GLY A 245 -11.78 0.60 -19.09
CA GLY A 245 -12.11 1.96 -18.61
C GLY A 245 -11.87 3.11 -19.59
N GLY A 246 -11.24 2.85 -20.74
CA GLY A 246 -10.81 3.91 -21.68
C GLY A 246 -11.76 4.20 -22.85
N ASP A 247 -12.64 3.28 -23.24
CA ASP A 247 -13.35 3.39 -24.53
C ASP A 247 -14.84 2.97 -24.51
N MET A 248 -15.43 2.78 -23.33
CA MET A 248 -16.88 2.52 -23.19
C MET A 248 -17.74 3.79 -23.02
N GLY A 249 -17.21 4.96 -23.42
CA GLY A 249 -17.96 6.23 -23.48
C GLY A 249 -18.87 6.39 -24.71
N GLY A 250 -18.95 5.39 -25.61
CA GLY A 250 -19.54 5.55 -26.95
C GLY A 250 -20.85 4.81 -27.26
N MET A 251 -21.49 4.13 -26.31
CA MET A 251 -22.70 3.30 -26.59
C MET A 251 -24.02 3.83 -25.98
N GLY A 252 -24.05 5.10 -25.57
CA GLY A 252 -25.27 5.81 -25.21
C GLY A 252 -25.97 6.43 -26.43
N GLY A 253 -26.39 5.62 -27.40
CA GLY A 253 -26.95 6.14 -28.65
C GLY A 253 -27.86 5.19 -29.44
N MET A 254 -28.41 4.15 -28.83
CA MET A 254 -29.44 3.31 -29.45
C MET A 254 -30.56 3.05 -28.45
N GLY A 255 -31.50 4.00 -28.39
CA GLY A 255 -32.65 3.92 -27.50
C GLY A 255 -33.75 4.93 -27.82
N ALA A 256 -33.96 5.25 -29.09
CA ALA A 256 -35.13 6.00 -29.57
C ALA A 256 -35.94 5.12 -30.54
N MET A 257 -36.42 3.98 -30.04
CA MET A 257 -37.43 3.17 -30.73
C MET A 257 -38.48 2.71 -29.71
N GLY A 258 -39.71 3.21 -29.90
CA GLY A 258 -40.93 2.44 -29.66
C GLY A 258 -41.59 2.58 -28.29
N GLY A 259 -42.82 3.11 -28.29
CA GLY A 259 -43.79 3.04 -27.20
C GLY A 259 -44.44 4.40 -26.95
N MET A 260 -45.54 4.80 -27.60
CA MET A 260 -46.82 4.14 -27.81
C MET A 260 -47.50 3.69 -26.49
N GLY A 261 -48.63 4.33 -26.18
CA GLY A 261 -49.54 4.02 -25.07
C GLY A 261 -49.25 4.85 -23.81
N GLY A 262 -50.15 5.62 -23.23
CA GLY A 262 -51.60 5.68 -23.31
C GLY A 262 -52.10 6.22 -21.97
N MET A 263 -53.16 7.04 -22.02
CA MET A 263 -54.23 7.22 -21.00
C MET A 263 -53.88 6.83 -19.54
N GLY A 264 -53.92 7.73 -18.56
CA GLY A 264 -55.10 8.54 -18.25
C GLY A 264 -55.77 8.01 -16.98
N GLY A 265 -55.85 8.85 -15.94
CA GLY A 265 -56.86 8.75 -14.87
C GLY A 265 -56.52 7.82 -13.70
N GLY A 266 -56.54 8.37 -12.48
CA GLY A 266 -56.51 7.54 -11.28
C GLY A 266 -56.33 8.30 -9.98
N ARG A 267 -57.35 9.05 -9.58
CA ARG A 267 -57.51 9.63 -8.23
C ARG A 267 -57.40 8.53 -7.16
N GLY A 268 -56.65 8.80 -6.09
CA GLY A 268 -56.64 7.98 -4.88
C GLY A 268 -56.36 8.81 -3.63
N ARG A 269 -57.40 9.40 -3.05
CA ARG A 269 -57.41 9.97 -1.69
C ARG A 269 -57.21 8.84 -0.67
N GLY A 270 -56.37 9.08 0.34
CA GLY A 270 -56.28 8.24 1.53
C GLY A 270 -55.75 9.05 2.71
N ALA A 271 -56.66 9.53 3.55
CA ALA A 271 -56.38 10.18 4.82
C ALA A 271 -56.46 9.15 5.96
N SER A 272 -55.51 9.16 6.88
CA SER A 272 -55.68 8.74 8.30
C SER A 272 -54.38 9.10 9.04
N ALA A 273 -54.35 10.12 9.90
CA ALA A 273 -54.76 10.10 11.31
C ALA A 273 -54.06 9.00 12.14
N GLY A 274 -53.12 9.41 12.99
CA GLY A 274 -52.48 8.53 13.99
C GLY A 274 -51.67 9.32 15.01
N ARG A 275 -52.23 9.46 16.22
CA ARG A 275 -51.67 10.11 17.41
C ARG A 275 -50.60 9.24 18.09
N GLY A 276 -49.69 9.88 18.84
CA GLY A 276 -48.91 9.26 19.93
C GLY A 276 -47.64 10.07 20.22
N ALA A 277 -47.66 11.08 21.10
CA ALA A 277 -47.61 11.00 22.56
C ALA A 277 -46.27 10.45 23.14
N GLN A 278 -45.48 11.40 23.68
CA GLN A 278 -44.76 11.38 24.98
C GLN A 278 -43.84 10.21 25.38
N ARG A 279 -42.57 10.57 25.70
CA ARG A 279 -41.86 10.40 26.99
C ARG A 279 -40.38 10.81 26.77
N ARG A 280 -39.86 11.93 27.26
CA ARG A 280 -39.34 12.23 28.62
C ARG A 280 -38.66 11.05 29.34
N ARG A 281 -37.34 11.15 29.48
CA ARG A 281 -36.50 11.02 30.70
C ARG A 281 -35.07 11.40 30.28
N ALA A 282 -34.56 12.51 30.82
CA ALA A 282 -33.80 12.60 32.08
C ALA A 282 -32.34 12.23 31.84
#